data_AF-A0A3D3V6Q1-F1
#
_entry.id   AF-A0A3D3V6Q1-F1
#
_cell.length_a   1.000
_cell.length_b   1.000
_cell.length_c   1.000
_cell.angle_alpha   90.00
_cell.angle_beta   90.00
_cell.angle_gamma   90.00
#
_symmetry.space_group_name_H-M   'P 1'
#
loop_
_entity.id
_entity.type
_entity.pdbx_description
1 polymer ?
#
loop_
_entity_poly.entity_id
_entity_poly.type
_entity_poly.pdbx_seq_one_letter_code
_entity_poly.pdbx_strand_id
1 'polypeptide(L)'
;MAEFTLPKNSRVIEGKKWPKPEGASNTKAFKIYRWSPDSGENPRVDTYYLDLDDCGPMVLDALIKIKNDVDPTLTFRRSCREGVCGSCAMNIDGTNTLACTKYIADAKGDVRVYPLPHQSVIKDLVPDQTHFFAQYRQIEPWLKTDSQPPERERLQSPEDRAKMDGMWECVLCACCSTSCPSYWWNEDRYLGPAIL
;
A
#
# COMPACT_ATOMS: atom_id res chain seq x y z
N MET A 1 -2.05 17.18 34.90
CA MET A 1 -1.54 16.69 33.60
C MET A 1 -2.71 16.06 32.88
N ALA A 2 -3.01 16.48 31.65
CA ALA A 2 -4.04 15.81 30.86
C ALA A 2 -3.52 14.42 30.46
N GLU A 3 -4.17 13.36 30.96
CA GLU A 3 -3.92 12.01 30.47
C GLU A 3 -4.66 11.86 29.15
N PHE A 4 -3.94 12.02 28.04
CA PHE A 4 -4.47 11.66 26.73
C PHE A 4 -4.51 10.14 26.63
N THR A 5 -5.69 9.56 26.82
CA THR A 5 -5.92 8.16 26.44
C THR A 5 -5.76 8.07 24.94
N LEU A 6 -4.68 7.41 24.49
CA LEU A 6 -4.53 7.14 23.07
C LEU A 6 -5.71 6.26 22.60
N PRO A 7 -6.16 6.42 21.34
CA PRO A 7 -7.24 5.60 20.79
C PRO A 7 -6.95 4.10 20.94
N LYS A 8 -8.00 3.28 20.94
CA LYS A 8 -7.84 1.81 20.89
C LYS A 8 -6.96 1.44 19.69
N ASN A 9 -6.04 0.50 19.84
CA ASN A 9 -5.11 0.04 18.78
C ASN A 9 -4.05 1.06 18.33
N SER A 10 -3.79 2.10 19.13
CA SER A 10 -2.83 3.18 18.80
C SER A 10 -1.37 2.86 19.13
N ARG A 11 -1.10 1.85 19.96
CA ARG A 11 0.26 1.48 20.36
C ARG A 11 0.70 0.25 19.60
N VAL A 12 1.66 0.41 18.70
CA VAL A 12 2.29 -0.74 18.04
C VAL A 12 3.31 -1.37 19.00
N ILE A 13 3.11 -2.64 19.34
CA ILE A 13 3.99 -3.39 20.25
C ILE A 13 4.98 -4.28 19.50
N GLU A 14 5.99 -4.79 20.20
CA GLU A 14 6.86 -5.83 19.64
C GLU A 14 6.07 -7.15 19.55
N GLY A 15 6.16 -7.81 18.39
CA GLY A 15 5.44 -9.03 18.09
C GLY A 15 6.30 -10.28 18.09
N LYS A 16 5.82 -11.32 17.42
CA LYS A 16 6.49 -12.61 17.28
C LYS A 16 7.74 -12.49 16.42
N LYS A 17 8.83 -13.12 16.85
CA LYS A 17 10.03 -13.36 16.03
C LYS A 17 10.00 -14.80 15.54
N TRP A 18 9.98 -14.98 14.23
CA TRP A 18 10.07 -16.29 13.61
C TRP A 18 11.53 -16.76 13.58
N PRO A 19 11.80 -18.08 13.58
CA PRO A 19 13.17 -18.58 13.52
C PRO A 19 13.85 -18.20 12.20
N LYS A 20 15.18 -18.10 12.23
CA LYS A 20 15.98 -17.97 11.00
C LYS A 20 15.95 -19.29 10.22
N PRO A 21 15.93 -19.25 8.87
CA PRO A 21 16.08 -20.47 8.08
C PRO A 21 17.40 -21.18 8.41
N GLU A 22 17.34 -22.50 8.64
CA GLU A 22 18.54 -23.28 8.94
C GLU A 22 19.44 -23.38 7.72
N GLY A 23 20.75 -23.19 7.90
CA GLY A 23 21.74 -23.29 6.82
C GLY A 23 21.82 -22.09 5.86
N ALA A 24 20.93 -21.11 6.00
CA ALA A 24 20.94 -19.90 5.15
C ALA A 24 22.09 -18.96 5.52
N SER A 25 22.89 -18.57 4.52
CA SER A 25 23.98 -17.59 4.68
C SER A 25 23.57 -16.17 4.31
N ASN A 26 22.62 -16.02 3.39
CA ASN A 26 22.12 -14.74 2.90
C ASN A 26 20.74 -14.40 3.51
N THR A 27 20.70 -14.27 4.84
CA THR A 27 19.43 -14.03 5.56
C THR A 27 19.10 -12.54 5.68
N LYS A 28 17.84 -12.17 5.47
CA LYS A 28 17.31 -10.81 5.70
C LYS A 28 16.10 -10.84 6.63
N ALA A 29 16.01 -9.84 7.51
CA ALA A 29 14.86 -9.67 8.40
C ALA A 29 13.80 -8.75 7.78
N PHE A 30 12.54 -9.16 7.87
CA PHE A 30 11.36 -8.43 7.49
C PHE A 30 10.52 -8.15 8.74
N LYS A 31 10.36 -6.87 9.07
CA LYS A 31 9.59 -6.36 10.21
C LYS A 31 8.23 -5.89 9.72
N ILE A 32 7.21 -6.72 9.93
CA ILE A 32 5.90 -6.54 9.29
C ILE A 32 4.86 -6.17 10.34
N TYR A 33 4.11 -5.10 10.07
CA TYR A 33 2.93 -4.74 10.85
C TYR A 33 1.87 -5.85 10.79
N ARG A 34 1.39 -6.26 11.95
CA ARG A 34 0.35 -7.27 12.12
C ARG A 34 -0.77 -6.73 12.99
N TRP A 35 -2.00 -6.99 12.56
CA TRP A 35 -3.18 -6.68 13.36
C TRP A 35 -4.37 -7.51 12.88
N SER A 36 -5.18 -8.01 13.81
CA SER A 36 -6.42 -8.72 13.52
C SER A 36 -7.57 -8.07 14.29
N PRO A 37 -8.73 -7.82 13.65
CA PRO A 37 -9.91 -7.34 14.36
C PRO A 37 -10.41 -8.34 15.41
N ASP A 38 -10.11 -9.63 15.20
CA ASP A 38 -10.59 -10.73 16.04
C ASP A 38 -9.78 -10.96 17.33
N SER A 39 -8.57 -10.39 17.45
CA SER A 39 -7.70 -10.67 18.62
C SER A 39 -8.05 -9.84 19.84
N GLY A 40 -8.68 -8.67 19.66
CA GLY A 40 -8.86 -7.68 20.73
C GLY A 40 -7.55 -7.02 21.21
N GLU A 41 -6.42 -7.35 20.57
CA GLU A 41 -5.09 -6.86 20.91
C GLU A 41 -4.71 -5.62 20.09
N ASN A 42 -3.73 -4.88 20.60
CA ASN A 42 -3.08 -3.83 19.84
C ASN A 42 -2.30 -4.40 18.63
N PRO A 43 -2.05 -3.58 17.60
CA PRO A 43 -1.15 -3.94 16.52
C PRO A 43 0.26 -4.25 17.02
N ARG A 44 0.98 -5.09 16.29
CA ARG A 44 2.35 -5.47 16.62
C ARG A 44 3.24 -5.50 15.39
N VAL A 45 4.55 -5.59 15.60
CA VAL A 45 5.52 -5.84 14.53
C VAL A 45 6.12 -7.23 14.71
N ASP A 46 5.76 -8.14 13.82
CA ASP A 46 6.36 -9.47 13.76
C ASP A 46 7.65 -9.40 12.93
N THR A 47 8.67 -10.18 13.31
CA THR A 47 9.93 -10.30 12.56
C THR A 47 10.00 -11.66 11.89
N TYR A 48 10.17 -11.65 10.57
CA TYR A 48 10.37 -12.82 9.73
C TYR A 48 11.80 -12.81 9.19
N TYR A 49 12.44 -13.97 9.14
CA TYR A 49 13.74 -14.09 8.50
C TYR A 49 13.58 -14.94 7.25
N LEU A 50 14.06 -14.43 6.12
CA LEU A 50 14.07 -15.16 4.85
C LEU A 50 15.50 -15.33 4.36
N ASP A 51 15.75 -16.48 3.73
CA ASP A 51 16.90 -16.67 2.87
C ASP A 51 16.63 -15.97 1.54
N LEU A 52 17.49 -15.00 1.19
CA LEU A 52 17.36 -14.26 -0.06
C LEU A 52 17.76 -15.07 -1.28
N ASP A 53 18.53 -16.15 -1.11
CA ASP A 53 18.93 -17.03 -2.22
C ASP A 53 17.74 -17.90 -2.72
N ASP A 54 16.70 -18.06 -1.89
CA ASP A 54 15.44 -18.75 -2.19
C ASP A 54 14.23 -17.78 -2.18
N CYS A 55 14.46 -16.50 -2.50
CA CYS A 55 13.42 -15.49 -2.56
C CYS A 55 13.57 -14.64 -3.83
N GLY A 56 12.43 -14.30 -4.45
CA GLY A 56 12.43 -13.31 -5.52
C GLY A 56 12.92 -11.94 -5.03
N PRO A 57 13.37 -11.06 -5.94
CA PRO A 57 14.07 -9.83 -5.58
C PRO A 57 13.15 -8.74 -5.03
N MET A 58 11.84 -8.84 -5.22
CA MET A 58 10.88 -7.80 -4.82
C MET A 58 10.33 -8.05 -3.42
N VAL A 59 9.98 -6.97 -2.71
CA VAL A 59 9.34 -7.08 -1.39
C VAL A 59 8.03 -7.88 -1.47
N LEU A 60 7.29 -7.80 -2.58
CA LEU A 60 6.11 -8.65 -2.79
C LEU A 60 6.45 -10.15 -2.79
N ASP A 61 7.59 -10.56 -3.36
CA ASP A 61 8.00 -11.96 -3.38
C ASP A 61 8.25 -12.47 -1.96
N ALA A 62 8.92 -11.65 -1.13
CA ALA A 62 9.12 -11.92 0.28
C ALA A 62 7.79 -12.05 1.06
N LEU A 63 6.83 -11.14 0.83
CA LEU A 63 5.51 -11.22 1.47
C LEU A 63 4.74 -12.48 1.09
N ILE A 64 4.81 -12.88 -0.19
CA ILE A 64 4.20 -14.13 -0.68
C ILE A 64 4.89 -15.34 -0.06
N LYS A 65 6.23 -15.37 -0.01
CA LYS A 65 7.00 -16.45 0.60
C LYS A 65 6.67 -16.60 2.09
N ILE A 66 6.63 -15.49 2.84
CA ILE A 66 6.23 -15.50 4.26
C ILE A 66 4.84 -16.09 4.40
N LYS A 67 3.87 -15.66 3.58
CA LYS A 67 2.51 -16.16 3.67
C LYS A 67 2.42 -17.67 3.36
N ASN A 68 3.13 -18.14 2.34
CA ASN A 68 3.01 -19.52 1.89
C ASN A 68 3.76 -20.50 2.79
N ASP A 69 4.95 -20.12 3.24
CA ASP A 69 5.92 -21.06 3.82
C ASP A 69 6.07 -20.89 5.34
N VAL A 70 5.74 -19.72 5.90
CA VAL A 70 6.04 -19.37 7.30
C VAL A 70 4.78 -19.08 8.12
N ASP A 71 3.93 -18.18 7.64
CA ASP A 71 2.75 -17.69 8.35
C ASP A 71 1.56 -17.45 7.41
N PRO A 72 0.66 -18.44 7.25
CA PRO A 72 -0.49 -18.31 6.36
C PRO A 72 -1.51 -17.27 6.81
N THR A 73 -1.40 -16.74 8.03
CA THR A 73 -2.31 -15.72 8.56
C THR A 73 -1.99 -14.31 8.03
N LEU A 74 -0.78 -14.09 7.51
CA LEU A 74 -0.37 -12.80 6.96
C LEU A 74 -1.29 -12.38 5.81
N THR A 75 -1.84 -11.17 5.89
CA THR A 75 -2.83 -10.66 4.94
C THR A 75 -2.36 -9.35 4.27
N PHE A 76 -2.41 -9.31 2.94
CA PHE A 76 -2.07 -8.14 2.12
C PHE A 76 -2.77 -8.22 0.76
N ARG A 77 -2.91 -7.08 0.07
CA ARG A 77 -3.48 -7.01 -1.30
C ARG A 77 -2.36 -7.12 -2.34
N ARG A 78 -2.64 -7.85 -3.43
CA ARG A 78 -1.73 -8.05 -4.59
C ARG A 78 -2.51 -8.58 -5.79
N SER A 79 -2.03 -8.28 -7.01
CA SER A 79 -2.56 -8.87 -8.25
C SER A 79 -1.50 -8.97 -9.36
N CYS A 80 -1.24 -7.90 -10.13
CA CYS A 80 -0.47 -7.94 -11.40
C CYS A 80 0.96 -8.51 -11.30
N ARG A 81 1.79 -7.94 -10.40
CA ARG A 81 3.25 -8.15 -10.23
C ARG A 81 4.18 -7.22 -11.03
N GLU A 82 3.63 -6.35 -11.88
CA GLU A 82 4.42 -5.42 -12.70
C GLU A 82 4.09 -3.92 -12.47
N GLY A 83 3.47 -3.59 -11.33
CA GLY A 83 3.26 -2.20 -10.92
C GLY A 83 2.05 -1.48 -11.54
N VAL A 84 1.19 -2.17 -12.29
CA VAL A 84 0.08 -1.53 -13.03
C VAL A 84 -1.26 -1.50 -12.28
N CYS A 85 -1.54 -2.46 -11.40
CA CYS A 85 -2.86 -2.55 -10.75
C CYS A 85 -3.03 -1.66 -9.50
N GLY A 86 -1.94 -1.07 -8.98
CA GLY A 86 -1.94 -0.28 -7.73
C GLY A 86 -2.24 -1.04 -6.42
N SER A 87 -2.65 -2.31 -6.46
CA SER A 87 -3.22 -3.01 -5.29
C SER A 87 -2.24 -3.28 -4.14
N CYS A 88 -0.94 -3.40 -4.42
CA CYS A 88 0.09 -3.73 -3.41
C CYS A 88 0.78 -2.48 -2.82
N ALA A 89 0.06 -1.37 -2.78
CA ALA A 89 0.50 -0.14 -2.15
C ALA A 89 0.62 -0.31 -0.63
N MET A 90 1.79 0.04 -0.10
CA MET A 90 2.10 -0.04 1.32
C MET A 90 3.29 0.87 1.66
N ASN A 91 3.56 1.07 2.95
CA ASN A 91 4.75 1.79 3.38
C ASN A 91 5.90 0.81 3.61
N ILE A 92 6.97 0.95 2.84
CA ILE A 92 8.18 0.12 2.91
C ILE A 92 9.35 1.02 3.26
N ASP A 93 9.99 0.74 4.40
CA ASP A 93 11.11 1.52 4.94
C ASP A 93 10.82 3.03 5.02
N GLY A 94 9.60 3.38 5.43
CA GLY A 94 9.17 4.77 5.61
C GLY A 94 8.62 5.42 4.34
N THR A 95 8.69 4.77 3.17
CA THR A 95 8.23 5.33 1.90
C THR A 95 7.04 4.55 1.35
N ASN A 96 5.99 5.26 0.92
CA ASN A 96 4.85 4.64 0.24
C ASN A 96 5.27 4.22 -1.17
N THR A 97 5.10 2.94 -1.50
CA THR A 97 5.47 2.39 -2.80
C THR A 97 4.66 1.13 -3.09
N LEU A 98 4.85 0.55 -4.28
CA LEU A 98 4.28 -0.74 -4.65
C LEU A 98 5.26 -1.85 -4.31
N ALA A 99 4.82 -2.82 -3.50
CA ALA A 99 5.68 -3.92 -3.08
C ALA A 99 6.25 -4.74 -4.24
N CYS A 100 5.52 -4.82 -5.36
CA CYS A 100 5.96 -5.55 -6.56
C CYS A 100 7.07 -4.86 -7.38
N THR A 101 7.32 -3.57 -7.14
CA THR A 101 8.37 -2.81 -7.84
C THR A 101 9.45 -2.32 -6.88
N LYS A 102 9.36 -2.68 -5.58
CA LYS A 102 10.36 -2.33 -4.58
C LYS A 102 11.31 -3.49 -4.40
N TYR A 103 12.57 -3.28 -4.79
CA TYR A 103 13.63 -4.26 -4.57
C TYR A 103 13.97 -4.39 -3.09
N ILE A 104 14.17 -5.63 -2.63
CA ILE A 104 14.68 -5.94 -1.29
C ILE A 104 16.08 -5.36 -1.10
N ALA A 105 16.90 -5.36 -2.16
CA ALA A 105 18.27 -4.88 -2.14
C ALA A 105 18.40 -3.37 -1.84
N ASP A 106 17.35 -2.59 -2.08
CA ASP A 106 17.34 -1.15 -1.75
C ASP A 106 17.32 -0.90 -0.24
N ALA A 107 16.89 -1.88 0.55
CA ALA A 107 16.84 -1.80 2.00
C ALA A 107 18.24 -2.05 2.58
N LYS A 108 18.84 -1.02 3.19
CA LYS A 108 20.19 -1.12 3.80
C LYS A 108 20.26 -2.09 4.99
N GLY A 109 19.15 -2.33 5.69
CA GLY A 109 19.06 -3.18 6.88
C GLY A 109 17.79 -4.02 6.85
N ASP A 110 17.16 -4.23 8.01
CA ASP A 110 15.85 -4.88 8.08
C ASP A 110 14.83 -4.13 7.22
N VAL A 111 14.01 -4.87 6.47
CA VAL A 111 12.91 -4.32 5.66
C VAL A 111 11.69 -4.14 6.56
N ARG A 112 11.23 -2.90 6.73
CA ARG A 112 10.03 -2.59 7.51
C ARG A 112 8.84 -2.41 6.59
N VAL A 113 7.74 -3.10 6.87
CA VAL A 113 6.53 -3.06 6.06
C VAL A 113 5.33 -2.72 6.92
N TYR A 114 4.66 -1.62 6.60
CA TYR A 114 3.47 -1.12 7.26
C TYR A 114 2.34 -0.92 6.23
N PRO A 115 1.06 -0.94 6.64
CA PRO A 115 -0.03 -0.50 5.77
C PRO A 115 0.19 0.95 5.33
N LEU A 116 -0.58 1.39 4.32
CA LEU A 116 -0.56 2.80 3.93
C LEU A 116 -0.88 3.70 5.14
N PRO A 117 -0.13 4.81 5.34
CA PRO A 117 -0.31 5.68 6.50
C PRO A 117 -1.68 6.33 6.54
N HIS A 118 -2.13 6.62 7.77
CA HIS A 118 -3.34 7.39 8.04
C HIS A 118 -4.61 6.82 7.38
N GLN A 119 -4.72 5.50 7.36
CA GLN A 119 -5.94 4.81 6.96
C GLN A 119 -6.35 3.84 8.07
N SER A 120 -7.65 3.64 8.23
CA SER A 120 -8.16 2.56 9.08
C SER A 120 -7.67 1.22 8.52
N VAL A 121 -7.15 0.35 9.37
CA VAL A 121 -6.65 -0.97 8.95
C VAL A 121 -7.75 -1.99 9.13
N ILE A 122 -8.04 -2.77 8.07
CA ILE A 122 -9.00 -3.88 8.11
C ILE A 122 -8.33 -5.13 8.72
N LYS A 123 -7.11 -5.45 8.28
CA LYS A 123 -6.27 -6.54 8.81
C LYS A 123 -4.85 -6.42 8.27
N ASP A 124 -3.84 -6.61 9.11
CA ASP A 124 -2.42 -6.61 8.72
C ASP A 124 -2.07 -5.43 7.79
N LEU A 125 -1.68 -5.69 6.53
CA LEU A 125 -1.27 -4.68 5.55
C LEU A 125 -2.43 -4.20 4.66
N VAL A 126 -3.67 -4.44 5.08
CA VAL A 126 -4.89 -4.12 4.30
C VAL A 126 -5.58 -2.90 4.89
N PRO A 127 -5.34 -1.69 4.36
CA PRO A 127 -6.10 -0.51 4.75
C PRO A 127 -7.52 -0.51 4.15
N ASP A 128 -8.42 0.25 4.75
CA ASP A 128 -9.71 0.60 4.17
C ASP A 128 -9.54 1.75 3.17
N GLN A 129 -9.91 1.51 1.91
CA GLN A 129 -9.83 2.49 0.83
C GLN A 129 -11.21 3.02 0.41
N THR A 130 -12.26 2.73 1.19
CA THR A 130 -13.64 3.14 0.88
C THR A 130 -13.75 4.66 0.71
N HIS A 131 -13.14 5.43 1.62
CA HIS A 131 -13.14 6.90 1.56
C HIS A 131 -12.41 7.44 0.31
N PHE A 132 -11.22 6.91 0.01
CA PHE A 132 -10.45 7.27 -1.18
C PHE A 132 -11.25 7.11 -2.48
N PHE A 133 -11.94 5.96 -2.64
CA PHE A 133 -12.78 5.73 -3.81
C PHE A 133 -14.09 6.53 -3.80
N ALA A 134 -14.62 6.85 -2.62
CA ALA A 134 -15.77 7.75 -2.50
C ALA A 134 -15.42 9.15 -3.02
N GLN A 135 -14.25 9.69 -2.65
CA GLN A 135 -13.76 10.96 -3.17
C GLN A 135 -13.51 10.93 -4.68
N TYR A 136 -12.90 9.85 -5.20
CA TYR A 136 -12.72 9.69 -6.65
C TYR A 136 -14.05 9.75 -7.43
N ARG A 137 -15.14 9.23 -6.87
CA ARG A 137 -16.47 9.32 -7.51
C ARG A 137 -17.02 10.76 -7.53
N GLN A 138 -16.62 11.62 -6.58
CA GLN A 138 -17.14 12.99 -6.49
C GLN A 138 -16.68 13.88 -7.64
N ILE A 139 -15.51 13.62 -8.22
CA ILE A 139 -15.01 14.38 -9.38
C ILE A 139 -15.66 13.96 -10.70
N GLU A 140 -16.55 12.97 -10.68
CA GLU A 140 -17.26 12.44 -11.82
C GLU A 140 -16.32 12.08 -12.99
N PRO A 141 -15.42 11.10 -12.81
CA PRO A 141 -14.26 10.86 -13.69
C PRO A 141 -14.65 10.10 -14.98
N TRP A 142 -15.58 10.66 -15.73
CA TRP A 142 -16.03 10.19 -17.04
C TRP A 142 -16.12 11.36 -18.02
N LEU A 143 -16.11 11.05 -19.32
CA LEU A 143 -16.24 12.07 -20.36
C LEU A 143 -17.64 12.68 -20.32
N LYS A 144 -17.71 14.00 -20.08
CA LYS A 144 -18.95 14.79 -20.17
C LYS A 144 -18.97 15.53 -21.50
N THR A 145 -20.09 15.48 -22.21
CA THR A 145 -20.26 16.12 -23.51
C THR A 145 -21.63 16.76 -23.62
N ASP A 146 -21.67 17.95 -24.21
CA ASP A 146 -22.93 18.67 -24.50
C ASP A 146 -23.57 18.22 -25.82
N SER A 147 -22.88 17.37 -26.60
CA SER A 147 -23.30 16.92 -27.92
C SER A 147 -23.76 15.47 -27.90
N GLN A 148 -24.72 15.12 -28.76
CA GLN A 148 -25.08 13.72 -28.98
C GLN A 148 -23.87 12.91 -29.46
N PRO A 149 -23.77 11.61 -29.11
CA PRO A 149 -22.75 10.74 -29.66
C PRO A 149 -22.78 10.74 -31.21
N PRO A 150 -21.64 10.98 -31.89
CA PRO A 150 -21.58 10.91 -33.35
C PRO A 150 -21.72 9.47 -33.85
N GLU A 151 -21.98 9.31 -35.15
CA GLU A 151 -22.01 7.99 -35.81
C GLU A 151 -20.64 7.28 -35.82
N ARG A 152 -19.56 8.02 -35.58
CA ARG A 152 -18.16 7.54 -35.53
C ARG A 152 -17.45 8.07 -34.29
N GLU A 153 -16.15 7.80 -34.16
CA GLU A 153 -15.32 8.33 -33.09
C GLU A 153 -15.29 9.86 -33.05
N ARG A 154 -15.05 10.42 -31.85
CA ARG A 154 -14.74 11.84 -31.68
C ARG A 154 -13.29 12.07 -32.09
N LEU A 155 -13.06 12.99 -33.03
CA LEU A 155 -11.71 13.33 -33.48
C LEU A 155 -10.95 14.09 -32.39
N GLN A 156 -9.70 13.69 -32.14
CA GLN A 156 -8.76 14.36 -31.24
C GLN A 156 -7.40 14.45 -31.94
N SER A 157 -6.76 15.62 -31.90
CA SER A 157 -5.41 15.78 -32.46
C SER A 157 -4.36 15.11 -31.55
N PRO A 158 -3.21 14.66 -32.08
CA PRO A 158 -2.12 14.15 -31.25
C PRO A 158 -1.64 15.17 -30.19
N GLU A 159 -1.64 16.46 -30.53
CA GLU A 159 -1.23 17.54 -29.63
C GLU A 159 -2.22 17.70 -28.46
N ASP A 160 -3.54 17.58 -28.71
CA ASP A 160 -4.54 17.60 -27.65
C ASP A 160 -4.50 16.34 -26.78
N ARG A 161 -4.24 15.17 -27.39
CA ARG A 161 -4.10 13.91 -26.64
C ARG A 161 -2.90 13.97 -25.68
N ALA A 162 -1.78 14.55 -26.12
CA ALA A 162 -0.56 14.66 -25.33
C ALA A 162 -0.75 15.50 -24.06
N LYS A 163 -1.74 16.41 -24.02
CA LYS A 163 -2.08 17.18 -22.81
C LYS A 163 -2.49 16.32 -21.63
N MET A 164 -2.91 15.06 -21.85
CA MET A 164 -3.30 14.13 -20.79
C MET A 164 -2.12 13.31 -20.23
N ASP A 165 -0.97 13.32 -20.90
CA ASP A 165 0.19 12.51 -20.48
C ASP A 165 0.73 12.99 -19.13
N GLY A 166 1.09 12.04 -18.28
CA GLY A 166 1.41 12.24 -16.86
C GLY A 166 0.19 12.23 -15.92
N MET A 167 -1.04 12.24 -16.44
CA MET A 167 -2.27 12.20 -15.63
C MET A 167 -3.03 10.87 -15.78
N TRP A 168 -3.20 10.36 -17.01
CA TRP A 168 -4.01 9.17 -17.26
C TRP A 168 -3.36 7.87 -16.75
N GLU A 169 -2.04 7.89 -16.52
CA GLU A 169 -1.23 6.77 -16.05
C GLU A 169 -1.46 6.44 -14.56
N CYS A 170 -2.25 7.25 -13.85
CA CYS A 170 -2.58 7.00 -12.45
C CYS A 170 -3.25 5.63 -12.25
N VAL A 171 -2.60 4.77 -11.47
CA VAL A 171 -3.10 3.41 -11.14
C VAL A 171 -3.96 3.36 -9.88
N LEU A 172 -4.40 4.53 -9.37
CA LEU A 172 -5.24 4.68 -8.18
C LEU A 172 -4.73 3.90 -6.94
N CYS A 173 -3.42 3.88 -6.72
CA CYS A 173 -2.79 3.13 -5.62
C CYS A 173 -2.87 3.82 -4.25
N ALA A 174 -3.30 5.09 -4.20
CA ALA A 174 -3.36 5.95 -3.01
C ALA A 174 -2.02 6.26 -2.31
N CYS A 175 -0.85 5.86 -2.86
CA CYS A 175 0.45 6.17 -2.27
C CYS A 175 0.67 7.68 -2.07
N CYS A 176 0.30 8.50 -3.06
CA CYS A 176 0.43 9.95 -2.99
C CYS A 176 -0.47 10.55 -1.91
N SER A 177 -1.77 10.23 -1.88
CA SER A 177 -2.68 10.77 -0.85
C SER A 177 -2.26 10.38 0.56
N THR A 178 -1.88 9.13 0.76
CA THR A 178 -1.43 8.63 2.07
C THR A 178 0.00 9.00 2.41
N SER A 179 0.71 9.72 1.54
CA SER A 179 2.00 10.38 1.86
C SER A 179 1.82 11.85 2.23
N CYS A 180 0.64 12.43 2.00
CA CYS A 180 0.39 13.85 2.17
C CYS A 180 -0.11 14.15 3.60
N PRO A 181 0.64 14.90 4.42
CA PRO A 181 0.19 15.26 5.76
C PRO A 181 -1.10 16.08 5.76
N SER A 182 -1.34 16.91 4.74
CA SER A 182 -2.61 17.66 4.62
C SER A 182 -3.81 16.72 4.50
N TYR A 183 -3.65 15.62 3.75
CA TYR A 183 -4.65 14.57 3.63
C TYR A 183 -4.82 13.81 4.95
N TRP A 184 -3.74 13.52 5.67
CA TRP A 184 -3.84 12.92 7.00
C TRP A 184 -4.73 13.76 7.93
N TRP A 185 -4.49 15.06 8.01
CA TRP A 185 -5.24 15.90 8.95
C TRP A 185 -6.66 16.25 8.52
N ASN A 186 -6.96 16.22 7.22
CA ASN A 186 -8.19 16.79 6.68
C ASN A 186 -8.79 15.94 5.54
N GLU A 187 -8.66 14.61 5.58
CA GLU A 187 -9.20 13.74 4.52
C GLU A 187 -10.70 13.91 4.30
N ASP A 188 -11.46 14.38 5.30
CA ASP A 188 -12.88 14.70 5.18
C ASP A 188 -13.19 15.89 4.26
N ARG A 189 -12.21 16.79 4.06
CA ARG A 189 -12.39 18.06 3.30
C ARG A 189 -11.44 18.20 2.12
N TYR A 190 -10.23 17.65 2.23
CA TYR A 190 -9.21 17.70 1.20
C TYR A 190 -9.24 16.41 0.39
N LEU A 191 -9.50 16.53 -0.91
CA LEU A 191 -9.62 15.38 -1.84
C LEU A 191 -8.30 14.62 -2.04
N GLY A 192 -7.16 15.26 -1.78
CA GLY A 192 -5.86 14.64 -1.93
C GLY A 192 -5.29 14.67 -3.35
N PRO A 193 -3.97 14.45 -3.49
CA PRO A 193 -3.24 14.59 -4.75
C PRO A 193 -3.58 13.54 -5.81
N ALA A 194 -4.23 12.42 -5.46
CA ALA A 194 -4.66 11.46 -6.48
C ALA A 194 -5.94 11.91 -7.21
N ILE A 195 -6.74 12.75 -6.55
CA ILE A 195 -8.09 13.11 -6.97
C ILE A 195 -8.13 14.52 -7.57
N LEU A 196 -7.22 15.39 -7.14
CA LEU A 196 -7.00 16.73 -7.69
C LEU A 196 -6.04 16.69 -8.89
#